data_AF-A0A2M7DK30-F1
#
_entry.id   AF-A0A2M7DK30-F1
#
_cell.length_a   1.000
_cell.length_b   1.000
_cell.length_c   1.000
_cell.angle_alpha   90.00
_cell.angle_beta   90.00
_cell.angle_gamma   90.00
#
_symmetry.space_group_name_H-M   'P 1'
#
loop_
_entity.id
_entity.type
_entity.pdbx_description
1 polymer ?
#
loop_
_entity_poly.entity_id
_entity_poly.type
_entity_poly.pdbx_seq_one_letter_code
_entity_poly.pdbx_strand_id
1 'polypeptide(L)' 'MLSILIPTYNYDITSLVAVLYKQLEEVSYAYEIIVVDDASTKEEL' A
#
# COMPACT_ATOMS: atom_id res chain seq x y z
N MET A 1 -4.98 -15.59 -6.28
CA MET A 1 -3.91 -14.77 -5.69
C MET A 1 -4.06 -13.38 -6.26
N LEU A 2 -4.23 -12.36 -5.42
CA LEU A 2 -4.36 -10.95 -5.82
C LEU A 2 -3.09 -10.19 -5.44
N SER A 3 -2.49 -9.49 -6.40
CA SER A 3 -1.30 -8.67 -6.16
C SER A 3 -1.66 -7.20 -6.38
N ILE A 4 -1.49 -6.38 -5.35
CA ILE A 4 -1.77 -4.94 -5.39
C ILE A 4 -0.44 -4.20 -5.35
N LEU A 5 -0.05 -3.57 -6.46
CA LEU A 5 1.13 -2.72 -6.54
C LEU A 5 0.73 -1.25 -6.36
N ILE A 6 1.35 -0.58 -5.40
CA ILE A 6 1.08 0.82 -5.07
C ILE A 6 2.40 1.61 -5.17
N PRO A 7 2.62 2.37 -6.24
CA PRO A 7 3.66 3.39 -6.23
C PRO A 7 3.23 4.54 -5.31
N THR A 8 4.16 5.08 -4.53
CA THR A 8 3.93 6.25 -3.67
C THR A 8 5.05 7.27 -3.87
N TYR A 9 4.73 8.57 -3.79
CA TYR A 9 5.68 9.67 -3.89
C TYR A 9 5.26 10.78 -2.92
N ASN A 10 6.16 11.14 -2.00
CA ASN A 10 5.96 12.18 -0.98
C ASN A 10 4.63 12.06 -0.22
N TYR A 11 4.16 10.84 0.03
CA TYR A 11 2.87 10.59 0.65
C TYR A 11 2.92 9.42 1.64
N ASP A 12 2.36 9.63 2.84
CA ASP A 12 2.18 8.57 3.83
C ASP A 12 1.01 7.66 3.44
N ILE A 13 1.37 6.53 2.83
CA ILE A 13 0.43 5.53 2.33
C ILE A 13 -0.10 4.60 3.44
N THR A 14 0.37 4.73 4.68
CA THR A 14 0.04 3.81 5.79
C THR A 14 -1.46 3.69 6.02
N SER A 15 -2.18 4.82 5.93
CA SER A 15 -3.64 4.83 6.12
C SER A 15 -4.37 4.03 5.05
N LEU A 16 -3.95 4.12 3.79
CA LEU A 16 -4.54 3.34 2.70
C LEU A 16 -4.25 1.84 2.87
N VAL A 17 -2.99 1.50 3.17
CA VAL A 17 -2.58 0.09 3.38
C VAL A 17 -3.38 -0.54 4.53
N ALA A 18 -3.61 0.19 5.62
CA ALA A 18 -4.41 -0.31 6.74
C ALA A 18 -5.86 -0.61 6.37
N VAL A 19 -6.48 0.21 5.51
CA VAL A 19 -7.84 -0.02 5.01
C VAL A 19 -7.87 -1.22 4.07
N LEU A 20 -6.95 -1.31 3.11
CA LEU A 20 -6.87 -2.43 2.18
C LEU A 20 -6.61 -3.75 2.90
N TYR A 21 -5.71 -3.75 3.89
CA TYR A 21 -5.42 -4.93 4.70
C TYR A 21 -6.69 -5.45 5.39
N LYS A 22 -7.47 -4.57 6.04
CA LYS A 22 -8.75 -4.95 6.67
C LYS A 22 -9.76 -5.53 5.68
N GLN A 23 -9.86 -4.95 4.49
CA GLN A 23 -10.76 -5.46 3.44
C GLN A 23 -10.34 -6.84 2.95
N LEU A 24 -9.02 -7.09 2.86
CA LEU A 24 -8.48 -8.36 2.36
C LEU A 24 -8.52 -9.48 3.41
N GLU A 25 -8.59 -9.16 4.71
CA GLU A 25 -8.82 -10.15 5.78
C GLU A 25 -10.16 -10.89 5.62
N GLU A 26 -11.15 -10.27 4.97
CA GLU A 26 -12.46 -10.89 4.72
C GLU A 26 -12.48 -11.82 3.49
N VAL A 27 -11.35 -11.92 2.78
CA VAL A 27 -11.28 -12.57 1.48
C VAL A 27 -10.55 -13.91 1.58
N SER A 28 -11.09 -14.93 0.90
CA SER A 28 -10.61 -16.32 1.01
C SER A 28 -9.40 -16.68 0.14
N TYR A 29 -8.94 -15.77 -0.72
CA TYR A 29 -7.78 -15.99 -1.59
C TYR A 29 -6.53 -15.28 -1.05
N ALA A 30 -5.37 -15.88 -1.29
CA ALA A 30 -4.08 -15.25 -0.94
C ALA A 30 -3.91 -13.89 -1.63
N TYR A 31 -3.32 -12.94 -0.92
CA TYR A 31 -3.06 -11.59 -1.42
C TYR A 31 -1.69 -11.09 -0.99
N GLU A 32 -1.18 -10.10 -1.73
CA GLU A 32 0.00 -9.31 -1.36
C GLU A 32 -0.23 -7.83 -1.68
N ILE A 33 0.34 -6.96 -0.86
CA ILE A 33 0.39 -5.51 -1.08
C ILE A 33 1.86 -5.12 -1.21
N ILE A 34 2.26 -4.65 -2.39
CA ILE A 34 3.61 -4.21 -2.69
C ILE A 34 3.59 -2.69 -2.78
N VAL A 35 4.24 -2.03 -1.84
CA VAL A 35 4.42 -0.57 -1.86
C VAL A 35 5.80 -0.27 -2.41
N VAL A 36 5.87 0.57 -3.44
CA VAL A 36 7.13 1.02 -4.03
C VAL A 36 7.22 2.54 -3.90
N ASP A 37 8.25 3.00 -3.22
CA ASP A 37 8.57 4.42 -3.16
C ASP A 37 9.18 4.87 -4.49
N ASP A 38 8.54 5.84 -5.16
CA ASP A 38 8.98 6.42 -6.42
C ASP A 38 9.99 7.55 -6.19
N ALA A 39 11.06 7.23 -5.45
CA ALA A 39 12.13 8.15 -5.06
C ALA A 39 11.62 9.43 -4.36
N SER A 40 10.80 9.25 -3.31
CA SER A 40 10.31 10.36 -2.50
C SER A 40 11.46 11.23 -1.99
N THR A 41 11.29 12.53 -2.11
CA THR A 41 12.20 13.52 -1.56
C THR A 41 11.84 13.77 -0.10
N LYS A 42 12.85 13.95 0.76
CA LYS A 42 12.66 14.54 2.09
C LYS A 42 12.32 16.03 1.96
N GLU A 43 11.21 16.37 1.31
CA GLU A 43 10.58 17.66 1.54
C GLU A 43 9.71 17.47 2.79
N GLU A 44 9.98 18.28 3.82
CA GLU A 44 9.28 18.23 5.10
C GLU A 44 7.77 18.36 4.87
N LEU A 45 7.00 17.35 5.30
CA LEU A 45 5.55 17.45 5.49
C LEU A 45 5.22 18.44 6.60
#